data_AF-A0A183U0A0-F1
#
_entry.id   AF-A0A183U0A0-F1
#
_cell.length_a   1.000
_cell.length_b   1.000
_cell.length_c   1.000
_cell.angle_alpha   90.00
_cell.angle_beta   90.00
_cell.angle_gamma   90.00
#
_symmetry.space_group_name_H-M   'P 1'
#
loop_
_entity.id
_entity.type
_entity.pdbx_description
1 polymer ?
#
loop_
_entity_poly.entity_id
_entity_poly.type
_entity_poly.pdbx_seq_one_letter_code
_entity_poly.pdbx_strand_id
1 'polypeptide(L)'
;MRKFRDQIRVTIKGFFSFNKDTAKMKNHLRDFLVQIKEQIGEDTSDLFIEEREQEIQNAQNAKNEVDSFLKFSAVIMNELELFADNSGWVVIVA
;
A
#
# COMPACT_ATOMS: atom_id res chain seq x y z
N MET A 1 3.78 -16.96 -35.22
CA MET A 1 4.21 -15.67 -34.63
C MET A 1 3.42 -14.48 -35.20
N ARG A 2 2.14 -14.31 -34.85
CA ARG A 2 1.26 -13.27 -35.44
C ARG A 2 0.87 -12.11 -34.51
N LYS A 3 1.38 -12.03 -33.26
CA LYS A 3 0.79 -11.13 -32.24
C LYS A 3 1.58 -9.88 -31.84
N PHE A 4 2.89 -9.80 -32.11
CA PHE A 4 3.71 -8.66 -31.66
C PHE A 4 3.34 -7.32 -32.34
N ARG A 5 3.08 -7.32 -33.65
CA ARG A 5 2.70 -6.10 -34.38
C ARG A 5 1.37 -5.49 -33.91
N ASP A 6 0.40 -6.34 -33.60
CA ASP A 6 -0.90 -5.87 -33.10
C ASP A 6 -0.78 -5.36 -31.66
N GLN A 7 0.03 -6.00 -30.82
CA GLN A 7 0.36 -5.51 -29.48
C GLN A 7 1.04 -4.14 -29.52
N ILE A 8 2.09 -3.96 -30.34
CA ILE A 8 2.76 -2.67 -30.54
C ILE A 8 1.75 -1.58 -30.96
N ARG A 9 0.83 -1.91 -31.88
CA ARG A 9 -0.21 -0.95 -32.31
C ARG A 9 -1.13 -0.54 -31.15
N VAL A 10 -1.56 -1.49 -30.32
CA VAL A 10 -2.40 -1.22 -29.15
C VAL A 10 -1.64 -0.39 -28.12
N THR A 11 -0.38 -0.72 -27.86
CA THR A 11 0.48 0.05 -26.94
C THR A 11 0.60 1.51 -27.37
N ILE A 12 0.94 1.75 -28.64
CA ILE A 12 1.08 3.11 -29.19
C ILE A 12 -0.23 3.89 -29.06
N LYS A 13 -1.38 3.26 -29.37
CA LYS A 13 -2.69 3.89 -29.20
C LYS A 13 -2.97 4.26 -27.73
N GLY A 14 -2.56 3.41 -26.79
CA GLY A 14 -2.69 3.68 -25.36
C GLY A 14 -1.89 4.92 -24.92
N PHE A 15 -0.68 5.13 -25.45
CA PHE A 15 0.10 6.35 -25.15
C PHE A 15 -0.60 7.65 -25.55
N PHE A 16 -1.31 7.66 -26.68
CA PHE A 16 -2.10 8.84 -27.05
C PHE A 16 -3.41 8.95 -26.25
N SER A 17 -4.00 7.82 -25.87
CA SER A 17 -5.28 7.77 -25.16
C SER A 17 -5.17 8.17 -23.69
N PHE A 18 -4.05 7.83 -23.04
CA PHE A 18 -3.82 8.10 -21.62
C PHE A 18 -2.94 9.34 -21.38
N ASN A 19 -2.71 10.18 -22.40
CA ASN A 19 -1.80 11.34 -22.32
C ASN A 19 -2.21 12.41 -21.28
N LYS A 20 -3.43 12.36 -20.75
CA LYS A 20 -3.94 13.26 -19.70
C LYS A 20 -4.05 12.61 -18.32
N ASP A 21 -3.82 11.30 -18.23
CA ASP A 21 -3.96 10.53 -16.99
C ASP A 21 -2.60 9.90 -16.67
N THR A 22 -1.82 10.59 -15.83
CA THR A 22 -0.47 10.16 -15.46
C THR A 22 -0.44 8.78 -14.81
N ALA A 23 -1.44 8.44 -14.00
CA ALA A 23 -1.50 7.13 -13.34
C ALA A 23 -1.76 6.02 -14.35
N LYS A 24 -2.75 6.18 -15.23
CA LYS A 24 -3.01 5.20 -16.31
C LYS A 24 -1.84 5.11 -17.28
N MET A 25 -1.17 6.22 -17.58
CA MET A 25 0.03 6.21 -18.43
C MET A 25 1.18 5.42 -17.80
N LYS A 26 1.46 5.64 -16.50
CA LYS A 26 2.48 4.90 -15.76
C LYS A 26 2.19 3.39 -15.80
N ASN A 27 0.96 2.99 -15.51
CA ASN A 27 0.57 1.58 -15.52
C ASN A 27 0.67 0.97 -16.92
N HIS A 28 0.15 1.65 -17.94
CA HIS A 28 0.22 1.18 -19.33
C HIS A 28 1.66 1.06 -19.85
N LEU A 29 2.54 1.99 -19.46
CA LEU A 29 3.96 1.91 -19.76
C LEU A 29 4.63 0.75 -19.02
N ARG A 30 4.30 0.52 -17.75
CA ARG A 30 4.82 -0.60 -16.96
C ARG A 30 4.46 -1.94 -17.62
N ASP A 31 3.21 -2.13 -17.98
CA ASP A 31 2.72 -3.35 -18.64
C ASP A 31 3.47 -3.63 -19.94
N PHE A 32 3.81 -2.59 -20.70
CA PHE A 32 4.59 -2.71 -21.92
C PHE A 32 6.05 -3.11 -21.64
N LEU A 33 6.67 -2.52 -20.61
CA LEU A 33 8.05 -2.86 -20.23
C LEU A 33 8.16 -4.28 -19.67
N VAL A 34 7.18 -4.73 -18.87
CA VAL A 34 7.09 -6.12 -18.40
C VAL A 34 7.02 -7.08 -19.59
N GLN A 35 6.13 -6.83 -20.56
CA GLN A 35 6.03 -7.66 -21.76
C GLN A 35 7.35 -7.76 -22.54
N ILE A 36 8.13 -6.67 -22.63
CA ILE A 36 9.44 -6.69 -23.29
C ILE A 36 10.43 -7.52 -22.48
N LYS A 37 10.55 -7.25 -21.18
CA LYS A 37 11.50 -7.91 -20.29
C LYS A 37 11.25 -9.42 -20.19
N GLU A 38 9.99 -9.84 -20.06
CA GLU A 38 9.60 -11.25 -20.09
C GLU A 38 9.99 -11.94 -21.40
N GLN A 39 9.88 -11.24 -22.53
CA GLN A 39 10.24 -11.79 -23.84
C GLN A 39 11.76 -11.99 -24.00
N ILE A 40 12.58 -11.15 -23.36
CA ILE A 40 14.05 -11.25 -23.38
C ILE A 40 14.63 -12.04 -22.18
N GLY A 41 13.78 -12.45 -21.24
CA GLY A 41 14.17 -13.21 -20.05
C GLY A 41 14.83 -12.37 -18.94
N GLU A 42 14.53 -11.07 -18.87
CA GLU A 42 15.03 -10.17 -17.82
C GLU A 42 14.08 -10.06 -16.62
N ASP A 43 14.64 -9.73 -15.47
CA ASP A 43 13.89 -9.45 -14.23
C ASP A 43 13.11 -8.12 -14.31
N THR A 44 11.86 -8.15 -13.85
CA THR A 44 10.92 -7.02 -13.86
C THR A 44 10.75 -6.36 -12.50
N SER A 45 11.44 -6.84 -11.46
CA SER A 45 11.25 -6.41 -10.07
C SER A 45 11.49 -4.91 -9.85
N ASP A 46 12.34 -4.29 -10.68
CA ASP A 46 12.65 -2.86 -10.69
C ASP A 46 11.46 -1.97 -11.08
N LEU A 47 10.52 -2.49 -11.87
CA LEU A 47 9.37 -1.73 -12.38
C LEU A 47 8.28 -1.44 -11.33
N PHE A 48 8.36 -2.09 -10.16
CA PHE A 48 7.32 -2.07 -9.11
C PHE A 48 7.81 -1.43 -7.80
N ILE A 49 8.95 -0.74 -7.80
CA ILE A 49 9.55 -0.16 -6.58
C ILE A 49 8.60 0.85 -5.91
N GLU A 50 8.04 1.78 -6.67
CA GLU A 50 7.12 2.80 -6.12
C GLU A 50 5.89 2.18 -5.43
N GLU A 51 5.33 1.10 -5.99
CA GLU A 51 4.16 0.42 -5.43
C GLU A 51 4.51 -0.34 -4.16
N ARG A 52 5.67 -1.00 -4.15
CA ARG A 52 6.17 -1.68 -2.94
C ARG A 52 6.46 -0.69 -1.81
N GLU A 53 7.03 0.47 -2.11
CA GLU A 53 7.23 1.54 -1.13
C GLU A 53 5.88 2.01 -0.55
N GLN A 54 4.88 2.19 -1.41
CA GLN A 54 3.55 2.60 -0.99
C GLN A 54 2.86 1.53 -0.12
N GLU A 55 2.98 0.24 -0.47
CA GLU A 55 2.48 -0.87 0.35
C GLU A 55 3.15 -0.92 1.73
N ILE A 56 4.49 -0.75 1.78
CA ILE A 56 5.25 -0.69 3.03
C ILE A 56 4.77 0.48 3.89
N GLN A 57 4.61 1.66 3.29
CA GLN A 57 4.13 2.84 4.00
C GLN A 57 2.71 2.64 4.56
N ASN A 58 1.81 2.06 3.76
CA ASN A 58 0.44 1.77 4.18
C ASN A 58 0.41 0.76 5.33
N ALA A 59 1.21 -0.31 5.24
CA ALA A 59 1.35 -1.29 6.32
C ALA A 59 1.91 -0.66 7.61
N GLN A 60 2.87 0.25 7.48
CA GLN A 60 3.42 0.96 8.63
C GLN A 60 2.39 1.91 9.26
N ASN A 61 1.61 2.63 8.45
CA ASN A 61 0.55 3.50 8.94
C ASN A 61 -0.52 2.70 9.71
N ALA A 62 -0.96 1.56 9.16
CA ALA A 62 -1.92 0.69 9.84
C ALA A 62 -1.39 0.17 11.19
N LYS A 63 -0.10 -0.20 11.25
CA LYS A 63 0.54 -0.59 12.52
C LYS A 63 0.57 0.56 13.52
N ASN A 64 0.93 1.77 13.06
CA ASN A 64 1.00 2.95 13.92
C ASN A 64 -0.38 3.36 14.46
N GLU A 65 -1.44 3.23 13.67
CA GLU A 65 -2.82 3.51 14.11
C GLU A 65 -3.27 2.56 15.23
N VAL A 66 -3.01 1.25 15.06
CA VAL A 66 -3.32 0.24 16.09
C VAL A 66 -2.49 0.47 17.35
N ASP A 67 -1.19 0.70 17.22
CA ASP A 67 -0.30 0.99 18.35
C ASP A 67 -0.72 2.26 19.11
N SER A 68 -1.09 3.32 18.38
CA SER A 68 -1.62 4.56 18.97
C SER A 68 -2.92 4.33 19.75
N PHE A 69 -3.85 3.57 19.19
CA PHE A 69 -5.11 3.22 19.85
C PHE A 69 -4.89 2.42 21.14
N LEU A 70 -4.01 1.40 21.09
CA LEU A 70 -3.68 0.58 22.25
C LEU A 70 -3.01 1.40 23.36
N LYS A 71 -2.08 2.29 22.99
CA LYS A 71 -1.42 3.22 23.94
C LYS A 71 -2.44 4.16 24.59
N PHE A 72 -3.35 4.72 23.82
CA PHE A 72 -4.40 5.58 24.36
C PHE A 72 -5.29 4.82 25.35
N SER A 73 -5.73 3.60 24.99
CA SER A 73 -6.52 2.75 25.88
C SER A 73 -5.77 2.41 27.18
N ALA A 74 -4.47 2.15 27.12
CA ALA A 74 -3.66 1.82 28.29
C ALA A 74 -3.54 3.01 29.26
N VAL A 75 -3.42 4.23 28.75
CA VAL A 75 -3.39 5.46 29.58
C VAL A 75 -4.72 5.62 30.34
N ILE A 76 -5.84 5.43 29.66
CA ILE A 76 -7.16 5.53 30.29
C ILE A 76 -7.36 4.45 31.36
N MET A 77 -6.95 3.21 31.09
CA MET A 77 -7.03 2.14 32.09
C MET A 77 -6.19 2.45 33.34
N ASN A 78 -4.97 2.96 33.17
CA ASN A 78 -4.11 3.35 34.28
C ASN A 78 -4.68 4.54 35.07
N GLU A 79 -5.27 5.53 34.41
CA GLU A 79 -5.97 6.62 35.11
C GLU A 79 -7.16 6.09 35.91
N LEU A 80 -7.99 5.20 35.34
CA LEU A 80 -9.14 4.62 36.02
C LEU A 80 -8.74 3.77 37.24
N GLU A 81 -7.65 2.99 37.15
CA GLU A 81 -7.09 2.26 38.30
C GLU A 81 -6.62 3.21 39.40
N LEU A 82 -5.89 4.28 39.06
CA LEU A 82 -5.48 5.31 40.03
C LEU A 82 -6.67 6.01 40.69
N PHE A 83 -7.75 6.27 39.95
CA PHE A 83 -8.98 6.83 40.51
C PHE A 83 -9.69 5.83 41.43
N ALA A 84 -9.73 4.54 41.09
CA ALA A 84 -10.32 3.51 41.94
C ALA A 84 -9.57 3.40 43.28
N ASP A 85 -8.23 3.41 43.24
CA ASP A 85 -7.38 3.32 44.44
C ASP A 85 -7.51 4.57 45.34
N ASN A 86 -7.60 5.78 44.76
CA ASN A 86 -7.73 7.01 45.55
C ASN A 86 -9.15 7.33 46.04
N SER A 87 -10.18 6.72 45.43
CA SER A 87 -11.59 7.01 45.78
C SER A 87 -12.18 6.04 46.83
N GLY A 88 -11.42 5.02 47.25
CA GLY A 88 -11.82 4.11 48.32
C GLY A 88 -12.98 3.16 47.99
N TRP A 89 -13.39 3.08 46.71
CA TRP A 89 -14.35 2.10 46.25
C TRP A 89 -13.65 0.75 46.03
N VAL A 90 -13.89 -0.22 46.92
CA VAL A 90 -13.45 -1.61 46.70
C VAL A 90 -14.20 -2.16 45.49
N VAL A 91 -13.55 -2.19 44.33
CA VAL A 91 -14.12 -2.80 43.13
C VAL A 91 -14.12 -4.32 43.35
N ILE A 92 -15.29 -4.88 43.66
CA ILE A 92 -15.52 -6.33 43.60
C ILE A 92 -15.56 -6.69 42.11
N VAL A 93 -14.40 -7.01 41.53
CA VAL A 93 -14.33 -7.63 40.21
C VAL A 93 -14.47 -9.14 40.41
N ALA A 94 -15.62 -9.68 39.99
CA ALA A 94 -15.85 -11.11 39.80
C ALA A 94 -15.36 -11.55 38.41
#